data_AF-A0A955DK21-F1
#
_entry.id   AF-A0A955DK21-F1
#
_cell.length_a   1.000
_cell.length_b   1.000
_cell.length_c   1.000
_cell.angle_alpha   90.00
_cell.angle_beta   90.00
_cell.angle_gamma   90.00
#
_symmetry.space_group_name_H-M   'P 1'
#
loop_
_entity.id
_entity.type
_entity.pdbx_description
1 polymer ?
#
loop_
_entity_poly.entity_id
_entity_poly.type
_entity_poly.pdbx_seq_one_letter_code
_entity_poly.pdbx_strand_id
1 'polypeptide(L)'
;PNLKTFGKVVGALFCITLLVSSITGGNMFQAWNVADITYTYHEVPQVFTGVILAVLVGLVIIGGIKRIGSVAGRIVPLMCAIYIVAAVAVLIANIAEVPHMIVLIFKSGLPSQLGGEAPNATGAFLGGTFGYAAMWGIKRALFSSEAGQGSSPIAHSAAKTDEPVREGVVAGLEPFIDTIVVCTLTALVILSSGAYNRDSEADFVLPGDIRIIQATDANDAPIEHTWTLETSFLPDMKPDSRKTRQTPQGQAGWRSGETVFVVVEADVDTNTGRDLRKITGSVSRNDADMWVVRWNTLYSESTPKLRPAANGETDRGIYGDYAGASMTAYAFDRTFPGLGKWVVTIAAWLFAISTMISWSYYGEQGIYFFFGTHGEKNAKPAVMLYKIVYCALILLTCVAMMPIVTASDGSKRALIGTDAELDMWTTLGLGVMLVANIPIMLIFGSIAMKHYHEYMGKLKRGEMESHDAPPITDVVEGHDHD
;
A
#
# COMPACT_ATOMS: atom_id res chain seq x y z
N PRO A 1 -3.78 -26.81 -32.60
CA PRO A 1 -3.04 -26.15 -33.72
C PRO A 1 -3.64 -24.80 -34.16
N ASN A 2 -4.98 -24.72 -34.35
CA ASN A 2 -5.64 -23.54 -34.96
C ASN A 2 -5.63 -22.25 -34.11
N LEU A 3 -5.26 -22.32 -32.82
CA LEU A 3 -5.17 -21.15 -31.93
C LEU A 3 -3.73 -20.81 -31.51
N LYS A 4 -2.71 -21.40 -32.14
CA LYS A 4 -1.30 -21.20 -31.74
C LYS A 4 -0.87 -19.74 -31.80
N THR A 5 -1.28 -19.01 -32.83
CA THR A 5 -0.97 -17.58 -32.98
C THR A 5 -1.71 -16.75 -31.94
N PHE A 6 -2.99 -17.04 -31.71
CA PHE A 6 -3.80 -16.35 -30.71
C PHE A 6 -3.24 -16.53 -29.30
N GLY A 7 -2.92 -17.76 -28.89
CA GLY A 7 -2.31 -18.04 -27.58
C GLY A 7 -0.96 -17.36 -27.38
N LYS A 8 -0.13 -17.26 -28.44
CA LYS A 8 1.14 -16.51 -28.39
C LYS A 8 0.92 -15.02 -28.16
N VAL A 9 -0.07 -14.41 -28.82
CA VAL A 9 -0.40 -12.98 -28.66
C VAL A 9 -0.89 -12.72 -27.24
N VAL A 10 -1.80 -13.55 -26.72
CA VAL A 10 -2.31 -13.42 -25.35
C VAL A 10 -1.18 -13.60 -24.32
N GLY A 11 -0.31 -14.60 -24.50
CA GLY A 11 0.86 -14.81 -23.63
C GLY A 11 1.85 -13.65 -23.67
N ALA A 12 2.10 -13.07 -24.85
CA ALA A 12 2.95 -11.89 -24.99
C ALA A 12 2.34 -10.66 -24.28
N LEU A 13 1.04 -10.42 -24.45
CA LEU A 13 0.33 -9.35 -23.76
C LEU A 13 0.43 -9.51 -22.25
N PHE A 14 0.18 -10.72 -21.74
CA PHE A 14 0.32 -11.05 -20.32
C PHE A 14 1.74 -10.81 -19.80
N CYS A 15 2.77 -11.22 -20.54
CA CYS A 15 4.16 -11.03 -20.11
C CYS A 15 4.58 -9.56 -20.11
N ILE A 16 4.09 -8.74 -21.06
CA ILE A 16 4.32 -7.30 -21.03
C ILE A 16 3.70 -6.67 -19.79
N THR A 17 2.45 -7.03 -19.47
CA THR A 17 1.73 -6.45 -18.34
C THR A 17 2.30 -6.94 -17.01
N LEU A 18 2.74 -8.21 -16.94
CA LEU A 18 3.48 -8.75 -15.82
C LEU A 18 4.77 -7.98 -15.54
N LEU A 19 5.55 -7.63 -16.58
CA LEU A 19 6.76 -6.82 -16.44
C LEU A 19 6.46 -5.41 -15.93
N VAL A 20 5.38 -4.79 -16.43
CA VAL A 20 4.92 -3.48 -15.96
C VAL A 20 4.52 -3.54 -14.48
N SER A 21 3.65 -4.49 -14.10
CA SER A 21 3.19 -4.65 -12.72
C SER A 21 4.32 -5.02 -11.74
N SER A 22 5.28 -5.81 -12.21
CA SER A 22 6.50 -6.16 -11.46
C SER A 22 7.34 -4.92 -11.13
N ILE A 23 7.46 -3.99 -12.08
CA ILE A 23 8.18 -2.72 -11.88
C ILE A 23 7.36 -1.74 -11.05
N THR A 24 6.04 -1.63 -11.24
CA THR A 24 5.23 -0.63 -10.54
C THR A 24 4.84 -1.11 -9.13
N GLY A 25 3.91 -2.05 -9.03
CA GLY A 25 3.37 -2.53 -7.76
C GLY A 25 4.35 -3.41 -6.98
N GLY A 26 5.10 -4.27 -7.68
CA GLY A 26 6.06 -5.18 -7.08
C GLY A 26 7.36 -4.53 -6.62
N ASN A 27 7.70 -3.33 -7.12
CA ASN A 27 8.98 -2.66 -6.87
C ASN A 27 8.80 -1.21 -6.41
N MET A 28 8.42 -0.30 -7.31
CA MET A 28 8.39 1.14 -7.03
C MET A 28 7.45 1.47 -5.84
N PHE A 29 6.25 0.90 -5.81
CA PHE A 29 5.29 1.12 -4.72
C PHE A 29 5.82 0.61 -3.36
N GLN A 30 6.48 -0.55 -3.35
CA GLN A 30 7.07 -1.12 -2.14
C GLN A 30 8.23 -0.27 -1.63
N ALA A 31 9.12 0.17 -2.53
CA ALA A 31 10.24 1.03 -2.20
C ALA A 31 9.78 2.38 -1.65
N TRP A 32 8.74 2.98 -2.26
CA TRP A 32 8.15 4.22 -1.80
C TRP A 32 7.57 4.09 -0.38
N ASN A 33 6.78 3.04 -0.12
CA ASN A 33 6.14 2.83 1.18
C ASN A 33 7.18 2.63 2.31
N VAL A 34 8.27 1.90 2.04
CA VAL A 34 9.38 1.72 2.98
C VAL A 34 10.16 3.02 3.21
N ALA A 35 10.42 3.79 2.15
CA ALA A 35 11.09 5.07 2.26
C ALA A 35 10.26 6.08 3.08
N ASP A 36 8.95 6.13 2.85
CA ASP A 36 8.02 7.01 3.56
C ASP A 36 7.96 6.71 5.06
N ILE A 37 7.70 5.45 5.44
CA ILE A 37 7.63 5.08 6.86
C ILE A 37 8.97 5.28 7.57
N THR A 38 10.08 4.97 6.91
CA THR A 38 11.42 5.12 7.50
C THR A 38 11.77 6.60 7.69
N TYR A 39 11.45 7.46 6.71
CA TYR A 39 11.62 8.90 6.85
C TYR A 39 10.70 9.45 7.96
N THR A 40 9.43 9.06 7.95
CA THR A 40 8.44 9.52 8.91
C THR A 40 8.87 9.21 10.34
N TYR A 41 9.33 8.00 10.64
CA TYR A 41 9.61 7.56 12.02
C TYR A 41 11.05 7.70 12.49
N HIS A 42 12.01 7.67 11.56
CA HIS A 42 13.44 7.68 11.87
C HIS A 42 14.19 8.84 11.23
N GLU A 43 13.51 9.70 10.46
CA GLU A 43 14.10 10.87 9.77
C GLU A 43 15.29 10.50 8.88
N VAL A 44 15.36 9.23 8.45
CA VAL A 44 16.39 8.72 7.55
C VAL A 44 16.06 9.19 6.13
N PRO A 45 16.96 9.93 5.45
CA PRO A 45 16.71 10.37 4.09
C PRO A 45 16.44 9.20 3.14
N GLN A 46 15.46 9.39 2.24
CA GLN A 46 14.91 8.36 1.36
C GLN A 46 15.99 7.67 0.51
N VAL A 47 17.05 8.39 0.10
CA VAL A 47 18.16 7.83 -0.66
C VAL A 47 18.88 6.71 0.09
N PHE A 48 19.12 6.87 1.39
CA PHE A 48 19.79 5.84 2.18
C PHE A 48 18.92 4.59 2.29
N THR A 49 17.63 4.76 2.52
CA THR A 49 16.64 3.68 2.48
C THR A 49 16.68 2.96 1.13
N GLY A 50 16.66 3.70 0.02
CA GLY A 50 16.72 3.14 -1.33
C GLY A 50 18.01 2.37 -1.63
N VAL A 51 19.17 2.88 -1.19
CA VAL A 51 20.46 2.18 -1.35
C VAL A 51 20.46 0.86 -0.58
N ILE A 52 20.05 0.88 0.69
CA ILE A 52 20.02 -0.33 1.52
C ILE A 52 19.05 -1.34 0.92
N LEU A 53 17.85 -0.91 0.53
CA LEU A 53 16.82 -1.76 -0.04
C LEU A 53 17.28 -2.39 -1.36
N ALA A 54 17.87 -1.61 -2.26
CA ALA A 54 18.39 -2.10 -3.54
C ALA A 54 19.53 -3.12 -3.35
N VAL A 55 20.41 -2.91 -2.37
CA VAL A 55 21.47 -3.87 -2.03
C VAL A 55 20.88 -5.16 -1.47
N LEU A 56 19.96 -5.08 -0.50
CA LEU A 56 19.35 -6.25 0.12
C LEU A 56 18.57 -7.10 -0.90
N VAL A 57 17.72 -6.46 -1.72
CA VAL A 57 16.98 -7.14 -2.80
C VAL A 57 17.95 -7.71 -3.83
N GLY A 58 18.95 -6.93 -4.27
CA GLY A 58 19.95 -7.35 -5.24
C GLY A 58 20.75 -8.59 -4.80
N LEU A 59 21.16 -8.64 -3.52
CA LEU A 59 21.83 -9.80 -2.95
C LEU A 59 21.00 -11.07 -3.08
N VAL A 60 19.67 -10.98 -2.99
CA VAL A 60 18.78 -12.15 -3.09
C VAL A 60 18.51 -12.53 -4.54
N ILE A 61 18.02 -11.58 -5.36
CA ILE A 61 17.50 -11.89 -6.71
C ILE A 61 18.60 -12.33 -7.69
N ILE A 62 19.83 -11.83 -7.52
CA ILE A 62 20.98 -12.21 -8.36
C ILE A 62 21.35 -13.69 -8.14
N GLY A 63 21.07 -14.25 -6.95
CA GLY A 63 21.33 -15.66 -6.64
C GLY A 63 20.37 -16.67 -7.26
N GLY A 64 19.33 -16.22 -7.97
CA GLY A 64 18.35 -17.08 -8.65
C GLY A 64 17.35 -17.77 -7.71
N ILE A 65 16.49 -18.63 -8.29
CA ILE A 65 15.29 -19.15 -7.63
C ILE A 65 15.55 -19.90 -6.31
N LYS A 66 16.64 -20.68 -6.22
CA LYS A 66 16.97 -21.40 -4.98
C LYS A 66 17.24 -20.45 -3.81
N ARG A 67 17.95 -19.34 -4.07
CA ARG A 67 18.24 -18.31 -3.05
C ARG A 67 16.98 -17.53 -2.71
N ILE A 68 16.17 -17.19 -3.71
CA ILE A 68 14.87 -16.53 -3.54
C ILE A 68 13.98 -17.36 -2.60
N GLY A 69 13.79 -18.65 -2.90
CA GLY A 69 12.99 -19.56 -2.07
C GLY A 69 13.54 -19.72 -0.65
N SER A 70 14.85 -19.94 -0.49
CA SER A 70 15.47 -20.10 0.83
C SER A 70 15.37 -18.83 1.70
N VAL A 71 15.43 -17.65 1.09
CA VAL A 71 15.24 -16.38 1.82
C VAL A 71 13.76 -16.14 2.13
N ALA A 72 12.87 -16.32 1.15
CA ALA A 72 11.43 -16.15 1.33
C ALA A 72 10.87 -17.10 2.40
N GLY A 73 11.28 -18.37 2.41
CA GLY A 73 10.87 -19.37 3.40
C GLY A 73 11.25 -19.02 4.84
N ARG A 74 12.25 -18.16 5.06
CA ARG A 74 12.63 -17.64 6.39
C ARG A 74 11.98 -16.30 6.72
N ILE A 75 11.94 -15.38 5.76
CA ILE A 75 11.43 -14.01 5.96
C ILE A 75 9.91 -14.02 6.13
N VAL A 76 9.17 -14.77 5.32
CA VAL A 76 7.70 -14.74 5.28
C VAL A 76 7.07 -15.21 6.61
N PRO A 77 7.48 -16.34 7.21
CA PRO A 77 6.94 -16.73 8.52
C PRO A 77 7.30 -15.74 9.62
N LEU A 78 8.53 -15.22 9.61
CA LEU A 78 9.00 -14.26 10.60
C LEU A 78 8.22 -12.95 10.55
N MET A 79 8.02 -12.37 9.36
CA MET A 79 7.31 -11.10 9.20
C MET A 79 5.83 -11.23 9.60
N CYS A 80 5.18 -12.33 9.23
CA CYS A 80 3.80 -12.61 9.62
C CYS A 80 3.69 -12.80 11.14
N ALA A 81 4.59 -13.56 11.76
CA ALA A 81 4.57 -13.79 13.20
C ALA A 81 4.74 -12.50 14.00
N ILE A 82 5.75 -11.68 13.66
CA ILE A 82 6.00 -10.39 14.31
C ILE A 82 4.76 -9.50 14.21
N TYR A 83 4.20 -9.39 13.00
CA TYR A 83 3.07 -8.51 12.75
C TYR A 83 1.80 -8.97 13.46
N ILE A 84 1.47 -10.27 13.38
CA ILE A 84 0.28 -10.84 14.03
C ILE A 84 0.36 -10.68 15.55
N VAL A 85 1.52 -10.98 16.17
CA VAL A 85 1.70 -10.82 17.62
C VAL A 85 1.47 -9.37 18.04
N ALA A 86 2.06 -8.41 17.32
CA ALA A 86 1.91 -7.00 17.63
C ALA A 86 0.46 -6.51 17.41
N ALA A 87 -0.19 -6.93 16.32
CA ALA A 87 -1.58 -6.59 16.05
C ALA A 87 -2.52 -7.15 17.12
N VAL A 88 -2.35 -8.42 17.50
CA VAL A 88 -3.14 -9.05 18.56
C VAL A 88 -2.95 -8.33 19.89
N ALA A 89 -1.73 -7.90 20.24
CA ALA A 89 -1.49 -7.12 21.45
C ALA A 89 -2.31 -5.80 21.45
N VAL A 90 -2.34 -5.07 20.33
CA VAL A 90 -3.15 -3.86 20.17
C VAL A 90 -4.65 -4.14 20.27
N LEU A 91 -5.13 -5.23 19.67
CA LEU A 91 -6.54 -5.63 19.73
C LEU A 91 -6.96 -6.06 21.14
N ILE A 92 -6.08 -6.72 21.90
CA ILE A 92 -6.34 -7.04 23.31
C ILE A 92 -6.45 -5.77 24.15
N ALA A 93 -5.59 -4.77 23.91
CA ALA A 93 -5.67 -3.49 24.61
C ALA A 93 -6.95 -2.71 24.29
N ASN A 94 -7.50 -2.86 23.07
CA ASN A 94 -8.74 -2.23 22.64
C ASN A 94 -9.92 -3.21 22.53
N ILE A 95 -9.92 -4.30 23.32
CA ILE A 95 -10.86 -5.42 23.15
C ILE A 95 -12.34 -5.00 23.27
N ALA A 96 -12.62 -3.97 24.07
CA ALA A 96 -13.95 -3.42 24.25
C ALA A 96 -14.51 -2.77 22.96
N GLU A 97 -13.64 -2.20 22.13
CA GLU A 97 -14.02 -1.53 20.89
C GLU A 97 -14.18 -2.50 19.71
N VAL A 98 -13.52 -3.67 19.76
CA VAL A 98 -13.50 -4.64 18.65
C VAL A 98 -14.91 -5.04 18.17
N PRO A 99 -15.89 -5.38 19.04
CA PRO A 99 -17.24 -5.69 18.58
C PRO A 99 -17.92 -4.52 17.86
N HIS A 100 -17.73 -3.29 18.35
CA HIS A 100 -18.28 -2.09 17.72
C HIS A 100 -17.63 -1.83 16.34
N MET A 101 -16.32 -2.06 16.21
CA MET A 101 -15.64 -1.93 14.92
C MET A 101 -16.09 -2.97 13.89
N ILE A 102 -16.39 -4.19 14.32
CA ILE A 102 -16.97 -5.21 13.41
C ILE A 102 -18.34 -4.75 12.91
N VAL A 103 -19.21 -4.26 13.80
CA VAL A 103 -20.53 -3.73 13.41
C VAL A 103 -20.36 -2.54 12.46
N LEU A 104 -19.40 -1.65 12.72
CA LEU A 104 -19.09 -0.53 11.83
C LEU A 104 -18.68 -1.01 10.44
N ILE A 105 -17.77 -1.98 10.33
CA ILE A 105 -17.35 -2.56 9.04
C ILE A 105 -18.56 -3.09 8.26
N PHE A 106 -19.44 -3.86 8.90
CA PHE A 106 -20.62 -4.42 8.23
C PHE A 106 -21.62 -3.33 7.85
N LYS A 107 -21.93 -2.38 8.74
CA LYS A 107 -22.86 -1.29 8.44
C LYS A 107 -22.35 -0.38 7.33
N SER A 108 -21.08 0.01 7.37
CA SER A 108 -20.47 0.89 6.37
C SER A 108 -20.18 0.18 5.06
N GLY A 109 -19.95 -1.14 5.11
CA GLY A 109 -19.69 -1.99 3.97
C GLY A 109 -20.93 -2.58 3.30
N LEU A 110 -22.15 -2.25 3.75
CA LEU A 110 -23.39 -2.69 3.12
C LEU A 110 -24.08 -1.53 2.39
N PRO A 111 -24.79 -1.81 1.29
CA PRO A 111 -25.64 -0.81 0.66
C PRO A 111 -26.82 -0.45 1.58
N SER A 112 -27.33 0.76 1.46
CA SER A 112 -28.41 1.26 2.36
C SER A 112 -29.67 0.41 2.32
N GLN A 113 -29.95 -0.25 1.20
CA GLN A 113 -31.08 -1.19 1.04
C GLN A 113 -30.96 -2.45 1.92
N LEU A 114 -29.74 -2.83 2.33
CA LEU A 114 -29.47 -3.99 3.19
C LEU A 114 -29.19 -3.59 4.65
N GLY A 115 -29.61 -2.39 5.06
CA GLY A 115 -29.38 -1.86 6.41
C GLY A 115 -28.01 -1.24 6.62
N GLY A 116 -27.29 -0.92 5.53
CA GLY A 116 -26.03 -0.20 5.58
C GLY A 116 -26.21 1.28 5.93
N GLU A 117 -25.24 1.85 6.63
CA GLU A 117 -25.23 3.24 7.08
C GLU A 117 -23.87 3.87 6.78
N ALA A 118 -23.87 5.05 6.16
CA ALA A 118 -22.65 5.80 5.95
C ALA A 118 -22.16 6.35 7.31
N PRO A 119 -20.91 6.07 7.72
CA PRO A 119 -20.40 6.54 9.00
C PRO A 119 -20.37 8.07 9.06
N ASN A 120 -20.56 8.61 10.27
CA ASN A 120 -20.51 10.05 10.48
C ASN A 120 -19.11 10.59 10.16
N ALA A 121 -19.05 11.54 9.23
CA ALA A 121 -17.82 12.21 8.86
C ALA A 121 -17.46 13.24 9.95
N THR A 122 -16.54 12.86 10.83
CA THR A 122 -16.04 13.67 11.93
C THR A 122 -14.52 13.60 11.95
N GLY A 123 -13.87 14.53 12.66
CA GLY A 123 -12.40 14.57 12.76
C GLY A 123 -11.70 14.47 11.40
N ALA A 124 -10.72 13.58 11.32
CA ALA A 124 -9.94 13.29 10.11
C ALA A 124 -10.71 12.50 9.02
N PHE A 125 -11.86 11.90 9.34
CA PHE A 125 -12.60 11.03 8.44
C PHE A 125 -13.67 11.81 7.65
N LEU A 126 -13.58 11.79 6.33
CA LEU A 126 -14.46 12.56 5.44
C LEU A 126 -15.78 11.86 5.09
N GLY A 127 -15.94 10.59 5.46
CA GLY A 127 -17.04 9.76 4.97
C GLY A 127 -16.69 8.96 3.71
N GLY A 128 -17.64 8.17 3.25
CA GLY A 128 -17.51 7.30 2.09
C GLY A 128 -18.87 6.73 1.71
N THR A 129 -19.23 6.75 0.43
CA THR A 129 -20.39 5.99 -0.04
C THR A 129 -20.08 4.49 -0.03
N PHE A 130 -21.11 3.64 0.06
CA PHE A 130 -20.93 2.20 -0.11
C PHE A 130 -20.22 1.87 -1.44
N GLY A 131 -20.61 2.51 -2.54
CA GLY A 131 -20.00 2.29 -3.85
C GLY A 131 -18.50 2.61 -3.86
N TYR A 132 -18.11 3.72 -3.25
CA TYR A 132 -16.70 4.10 -3.10
C TYR A 132 -15.92 3.15 -2.19
N ALA A 133 -16.49 2.79 -1.02
CA ALA A 133 -15.89 1.85 -0.10
C ALA A 133 -15.71 0.46 -0.73
N ALA A 134 -16.71 -0.03 -1.46
CA ALA A 134 -16.65 -1.30 -2.19
C ALA A 134 -15.60 -1.27 -3.31
N MET A 135 -15.56 -0.19 -4.10
CA MET A 135 -14.56 -0.01 -5.15
C MET A 135 -13.13 -0.05 -4.57
N TRP A 136 -12.85 0.72 -3.52
CA TRP A 136 -11.54 0.72 -2.87
C TRP A 136 -11.21 -0.60 -2.17
N GLY A 137 -12.20 -1.23 -1.53
CA GLY A 137 -12.04 -2.54 -0.92
C GLY A 137 -11.64 -3.60 -1.93
N ILE A 138 -12.35 -3.69 -3.06
CA ILE A 138 -12.02 -4.62 -4.15
C ILE A 138 -10.66 -4.29 -4.74
N LYS A 139 -10.39 -3.01 -5.04
CA LYS A 139 -9.10 -2.56 -5.60
C LYS A 139 -7.92 -2.97 -4.70
N ARG A 140 -8.03 -2.72 -3.40
CA ARG A 140 -6.99 -3.08 -2.41
C ARG A 140 -6.86 -4.58 -2.22
N ALA A 141 -7.97 -5.32 -2.18
CA ALA A 141 -7.96 -6.78 -2.04
C ALA A 141 -7.27 -7.45 -3.25
N LEU A 142 -7.60 -7.00 -4.47
CA LEU A 142 -6.96 -7.50 -5.68
C LEU A 142 -5.45 -7.22 -5.71
N PHE A 143 -5.03 -6.05 -5.21
CA PHE A 143 -3.62 -5.70 -5.10
C PHE A 143 -2.87 -6.55 -4.07
N SER A 144 -3.47 -6.78 -2.90
CA SER A 144 -2.85 -7.50 -1.78
C SER A 144 -2.75 -9.00 -2.05
N SER A 145 -3.86 -9.62 -2.43
CA SER A 145 -3.96 -11.08 -2.52
C SER A 145 -3.62 -11.64 -3.91
N GLU A 146 -3.31 -10.76 -4.85
CA GLU A 146 -3.02 -11.10 -6.26
C GLU A 146 -4.13 -11.90 -6.96
N ALA A 147 -5.37 -11.85 -6.44
CA ALA A 147 -6.47 -12.66 -6.91
C ALA A 147 -6.82 -12.30 -8.36
N GLY A 148 -6.87 -13.31 -9.22
CA GLY A 148 -7.18 -13.16 -10.63
C GLY A 148 -6.07 -12.55 -11.49
N GLN A 149 -4.97 -12.05 -10.92
CA GLN A 149 -3.87 -11.45 -11.68
C GLN A 149 -3.06 -12.48 -12.49
N GLY A 150 -2.96 -13.72 -11.98
CA GLY A 150 -2.21 -14.80 -12.64
C GLY A 150 -0.70 -14.78 -12.35
N SER A 151 -0.22 -13.94 -11.44
CA SER A 151 1.17 -13.86 -10.97
C SER A 151 1.54 -15.02 -10.05
N SER A 152 0.77 -15.26 -8.98
CA SER A 152 1.04 -16.33 -7.99
C SER A 152 1.30 -17.72 -8.61
N PRO A 153 0.52 -18.21 -9.60
CA PRO A 153 0.79 -19.49 -10.26
C PRO A 153 2.20 -19.64 -10.86
N ILE A 154 2.90 -18.54 -11.13
CA ILE A 154 4.28 -18.56 -11.63
C ILE A 154 5.23 -19.14 -10.57
N ALA A 155 5.07 -18.78 -9.29
CA ALA A 155 5.83 -19.38 -8.20
C ALA A 155 5.45 -20.86 -7.99
N HIS A 156 4.16 -21.16 -7.92
CA HIS A 156 3.66 -22.52 -7.72
C HIS A 156 4.06 -23.48 -8.84
N SER A 157 4.23 -22.98 -10.07
CA SER A 157 4.71 -23.80 -11.19
C SER A 157 6.14 -24.30 -11.04
N ALA A 158 6.93 -23.68 -10.15
CA ALA A 158 8.29 -24.10 -9.85
C ALA A 158 8.36 -25.16 -8.74
N ALA A 159 7.26 -25.41 -8.01
CA ALA A 159 7.19 -26.44 -7.00
C ALA A 159 7.26 -27.84 -7.65
N LYS A 160 7.98 -28.76 -7.01
CA LYS A 160 8.00 -30.17 -7.43
C LYS A 160 6.75 -30.85 -6.89
N THR A 161 5.80 -31.12 -7.76
CA THR A 161 4.56 -31.82 -7.41
C THR A 161 4.20 -32.82 -8.49
N ASP A 162 3.74 -34.01 -8.08
CA ASP A 162 3.20 -35.01 -9.00
C ASP A 162 1.75 -34.70 -9.40
N GLU A 163 1.05 -33.90 -8.59
CA GLU A 163 -0.37 -33.58 -8.76
C GLU A 163 -0.56 -32.06 -8.71
N PRO A 164 -0.75 -31.37 -9.86
CA PRO A 164 -0.87 -29.91 -9.92
C PRO A 164 -1.98 -29.32 -9.04
N VAL A 165 -3.03 -30.11 -8.77
CA VAL A 165 -4.14 -29.72 -7.89
C VAL A 165 -3.67 -29.50 -6.45
N ARG A 166 -2.66 -30.26 -5.99
CA ARG A 166 -2.10 -30.12 -4.63
C ARG A 166 -1.56 -28.71 -4.43
N GLU A 167 -0.73 -28.24 -5.37
CA GLU A 167 -0.19 -26.87 -5.32
C GLU A 167 -1.27 -25.83 -5.52
N GLY A 168 -2.29 -26.10 -6.35
CA GLY A 168 -3.45 -25.21 -6.46
C GLY A 168 -4.21 -25.01 -5.14
N VAL A 169 -4.29 -26.03 -4.28
CA VAL A 169 -4.88 -25.91 -2.94
C VAL A 169 -3.96 -25.14 -2.00
N VAL A 170 -2.65 -25.36 -2.05
CA VAL A 170 -1.66 -24.61 -1.26
C VAL A 170 -1.68 -23.12 -1.63
N ALA A 171 -1.74 -22.79 -2.92
CA ALA A 171 -1.89 -21.42 -3.41
C ALA A 171 -3.14 -20.72 -2.85
N GLY A 172 -4.20 -21.47 -2.58
CA GLY A 172 -5.43 -20.96 -1.93
C GLY A 172 -5.22 -20.46 -0.49
N LEU A 173 -4.12 -20.84 0.17
CA LEU A 173 -3.77 -20.32 1.50
C LEU A 173 -3.23 -18.89 1.45
N GLU A 174 -2.69 -18.44 0.31
CA GLU A 174 -2.10 -17.09 0.21
C GLU A 174 -3.16 -16.00 0.43
N PRO A 175 -4.31 -15.99 -0.27
CA PRO A 175 -5.34 -14.98 -0.03
C PRO A 175 -5.97 -15.08 1.36
N PHE A 176 -5.97 -16.28 1.95
CA PHE A 176 -6.47 -16.47 3.32
C PHE A 176 -5.55 -15.82 4.34
N ILE A 177 -4.25 -16.11 4.29
CA ILE A 177 -3.28 -15.53 5.22
C ILE A 177 -3.17 -14.01 5.00
N ASP A 178 -3.09 -13.55 3.75
CA ASP A 178 -2.93 -12.14 3.43
C ASP A 178 -4.19 -11.31 3.76
N THR A 179 -5.33 -11.65 3.16
CA THR A 179 -6.54 -10.82 3.26
C THR A 179 -7.31 -11.12 4.53
N ILE A 180 -7.60 -12.40 4.79
CA ILE A 180 -8.51 -12.78 5.88
C ILE A 180 -7.82 -12.63 7.24
N VAL A 181 -6.53 -12.95 7.35
CA VAL A 181 -5.78 -12.81 8.60
C VAL A 181 -5.10 -11.45 8.70
N VAL A 182 -4.08 -11.18 7.87
CA VAL A 182 -3.20 -10.01 8.06
C VAL A 182 -3.93 -8.68 7.79
N CYS A 183 -4.64 -8.55 6.67
CA CYS A 183 -5.37 -7.32 6.33
C CYS A 183 -6.54 -7.05 7.29
N THR A 184 -7.30 -8.08 7.69
CA THR A 184 -8.35 -7.93 8.70
C THR A 184 -7.79 -7.44 10.04
N LEU A 185 -6.70 -8.03 10.52
CA LEU A 185 -6.03 -7.58 11.74
C LEU A 185 -5.58 -6.12 11.62
N THR A 186 -5.00 -5.75 10.47
CA THR A 186 -4.59 -4.37 10.18
C THR A 186 -5.77 -3.40 10.23
N ALA A 187 -6.86 -3.74 9.57
CA ALA A 187 -8.08 -2.92 9.55
C ALA A 187 -8.65 -2.76 10.96
N LEU A 188 -8.74 -3.85 11.73
CA LEU A 188 -9.22 -3.81 13.12
C LEU A 188 -8.32 -2.97 14.02
N VAL A 189 -6.99 -3.02 13.84
CA VAL A 189 -6.06 -2.15 14.60
C VAL A 189 -6.28 -0.68 14.27
N ILE A 190 -6.40 -0.32 12.98
CA ILE A 190 -6.65 1.06 12.55
C ILE A 190 -7.98 1.59 13.11
N LEU A 191 -9.03 0.76 13.08
CA LEU A 191 -10.36 1.14 13.55
C LEU A 191 -10.43 1.21 15.08
N SER A 192 -9.99 0.17 15.78
CA SER A 192 -10.07 0.09 17.25
C SER A 192 -9.17 1.10 17.98
N SER A 193 -8.07 1.53 17.36
CA SER A 193 -7.23 2.61 17.90
C SER A 193 -7.79 4.03 17.68
N GLY A 194 -8.86 4.17 16.90
CA GLY A 194 -9.44 5.46 16.53
C GLY A 194 -8.57 6.29 15.58
N ALA A 195 -7.54 5.71 14.96
CA ALA A 195 -6.64 6.43 14.05
C ALA A 195 -7.35 7.00 12.82
N TYR A 196 -8.36 6.30 12.31
CA TYR A 196 -9.14 6.71 11.13
C TYR A 196 -9.97 7.98 11.39
N ASN A 197 -10.56 8.11 12.58
CA ASN A 197 -11.41 9.22 13.00
C ASN A 197 -10.76 9.99 14.16
N ARG A 198 -9.50 10.36 13.96
CA ARG A 198 -8.71 11.11 14.95
C ARG A 198 -9.05 12.60 14.96
N ASP A 199 -8.78 13.24 16.08
CA ASP A 199 -8.80 14.69 16.21
C ASP A 199 -7.61 15.34 15.49
N SER A 200 -7.66 16.66 15.35
CA SER A 200 -6.57 17.46 14.78
C SER A 200 -5.30 17.36 15.61
N GLU A 201 -4.15 17.35 14.94
CA GLU A 201 -2.82 17.31 15.57
C GLU A 201 -2.49 18.64 16.26
N ALA A 202 -3.02 19.74 15.71
CA ALA A 202 -2.93 21.09 16.28
C ALA A 202 -4.12 21.94 15.81
N ASP A 203 -4.43 23.02 16.54
CA ASP A 203 -5.51 23.94 16.18
C ASP A 203 -4.97 25.37 16.07
N PHE A 204 -5.37 26.09 15.02
CA PHE A 204 -5.13 27.53 14.96
C PHE A 204 -6.04 28.26 15.95
N VAL A 205 -5.46 29.16 16.74
CA VAL A 205 -6.17 29.84 17.83
C VAL A 205 -6.98 31.03 17.29
N LEU A 206 -6.37 31.87 16.45
CA LEU A 206 -7.03 33.09 15.97
C LEU A 206 -7.75 32.86 14.63
N PRO A 207 -8.91 33.49 14.40
CA PRO A 207 -9.62 33.37 13.12
C PRO A 207 -8.81 33.83 11.91
N GLY A 208 -7.85 34.72 12.11
CA GLY A 208 -6.99 35.24 11.05
C GLY A 208 -5.84 34.32 10.66
N ASP A 209 -5.55 33.30 11.47
CA ASP A 209 -4.40 32.41 11.29
C ASP A 209 -4.59 31.39 10.16
N ILE A 210 -5.83 31.20 9.72
CA ILE A 210 -6.20 30.34 8.59
C ILE A 210 -7.28 31.02 7.75
N ARG A 211 -7.02 31.15 6.46
CA ARG A 211 -7.93 31.78 5.49
C ARG A 211 -7.98 30.96 4.22
N ILE A 212 -9.19 30.78 3.70
CA ILE A 212 -9.41 30.21 2.37
C ILE A 212 -9.33 31.35 1.36
N ILE A 213 -8.43 31.22 0.39
CA ILE A 213 -8.22 32.21 -0.66
C ILE A 213 -8.35 31.53 -2.03
N GLN A 214 -8.69 32.32 -3.05
CA GLN A 214 -8.67 31.83 -4.42
C GLN A 214 -7.21 31.68 -4.88
N ALA A 215 -6.88 30.55 -5.50
CA ALA A 215 -5.54 30.32 -6.02
C ALA A 215 -5.26 31.26 -7.20
N THR A 216 -4.02 31.72 -7.32
CA THR A 216 -3.58 32.58 -8.42
C THR A 216 -2.60 31.84 -9.34
N ASP A 217 -2.54 32.26 -10.60
CA ASP A 217 -1.55 31.79 -11.56
C ASP A 217 -0.20 32.51 -11.39
N ALA A 218 0.76 32.23 -12.28
CA ALA A 218 2.09 32.85 -12.25
C ALA A 218 2.10 34.37 -12.47
N ASN A 219 0.99 34.96 -12.93
CA ASN A 219 0.80 36.39 -13.14
C ASN A 219 -0.12 37.03 -12.08
N ASP A 220 -0.33 36.35 -10.95
CA ASP A 220 -1.26 36.74 -9.89
C ASP A 220 -2.73 36.85 -10.34
N ALA A 221 -3.10 36.24 -11.47
CA ALA A 221 -4.48 36.20 -11.93
C ALA A 221 -5.25 35.09 -11.19
N PRO A 222 -6.47 35.35 -10.68
CA PRO A 222 -7.26 34.32 -10.01
C PRO A 222 -7.60 33.15 -10.96
N ILE A 223 -7.34 31.93 -10.51
CA ILE A 223 -7.72 30.72 -11.23
C ILE A 223 -9.15 30.37 -10.85
N GLU A 224 -10.01 30.21 -11.85
CA GLU A 224 -11.43 29.93 -11.65
C GLU A 224 -11.62 28.59 -10.90
N HIS A 225 -12.58 28.57 -9.97
CA HIS A 225 -12.95 27.39 -9.16
C HIS A 225 -11.79 26.70 -8.42
N THR A 226 -10.68 27.38 -8.22
CA THR A 226 -9.48 26.80 -7.59
C THR A 226 -9.15 27.57 -6.32
N TRP A 227 -9.07 26.87 -5.20
CA TRP A 227 -8.95 27.42 -3.86
C TRP A 227 -7.71 26.88 -3.17
N THR A 228 -7.12 27.65 -2.28
CA THR A 228 -6.00 27.23 -1.42
C THR A 228 -6.14 27.86 -0.04
N LEU A 229 -5.22 27.53 0.85
CA LEU A 229 -5.16 28.09 2.20
C LEU A 229 -3.98 29.04 2.33
N GLU A 230 -4.24 30.17 2.97
CA GLU A 230 -3.23 31.04 3.55
C GLU A 230 -3.24 30.83 5.06
N THR A 231 -2.10 30.44 5.62
CA THR A 231 -1.96 30.22 7.06
C THR A 231 -0.80 31.00 7.64
N SER A 232 -0.94 31.37 8.90
CA SER A 232 0.19 31.82 9.73
C SER A 232 1.16 30.66 10.02
N PHE A 233 2.08 30.87 10.97
CA PHE A 233 2.97 29.81 11.43
C PHE A 233 2.19 28.66 12.06
N LEU A 234 2.68 27.44 11.88
CA LEU A 234 2.05 26.26 12.46
C LEU A 234 2.10 26.34 14.00
N PRO A 235 0.97 26.12 14.68
CA PRO A 235 0.94 26.02 16.13
C PRO A 235 1.63 24.74 16.60
N ASP A 236 2.06 24.71 17.87
CA ASP A 236 2.57 23.48 18.48
C ASP A 236 1.49 22.39 18.48
N MET A 237 1.91 21.14 18.26
CA MET A 237 1.03 19.99 18.36
C MET A 237 0.47 19.82 19.77
N LYS A 238 -0.76 19.31 19.83
CA LYS A 238 -1.44 18.95 21.06
C LYS A 238 -0.59 17.97 21.89
N PRO A 239 -0.71 17.98 23.23
CA PRO A 239 0.04 17.08 24.10
C PRO A 239 -0.07 15.59 23.71
N ASP A 240 -1.27 15.14 23.33
CA ASP A 240 -1.51 13.73 22.96
C ASP A 240 -0.85 13.36 21.63
N SER A 241 -0.90 14.26 20.64
CA SER A 241 -0.20 14.12 19.37
C SER A 241 1.32 14.06 19.56
N ARG A 242 1.87 14.94 20.41
CA ARG A 242 3.30 14.93 20.76
C ARG A 242 3.71 13.65 21.50
N LYS A 243 2.86 13.15 22.40
CA LYS A 243 3.11 11.88 23.09
C LYS A 243 3.14 10.71 22.11
N THR A 244 2.18 10.64 21.19
CA THR A 244 2.10 9.60 20.16
C THR A 244 3.34 9.62 19.27
N ARG A 245 3.78 10.82 18.87
CA ARG A 245 4.97 11.02 18.03
C ARG A 245 6.30 10.93 18.78
N GLN A 246 6.28 10.74 20.10
CA GLN A 246 7.46 10.75 20.98
C GLN A 246 8.30 12.02 20.84
N THR A 247 7.63 13.17 20.66
CA THR A 247 8.28 14.47 20.49
C THR A 247 8.95 14.92 21.80
N PRO A 248 10.24 15.34 21.77
CA PRO A 248 10.90 15.92 22.95
C PRO A 248 10.16 17.13 23.52
N GLN A 249 10.22 17.30 24.84
CA GLN A 249 9.56 18.41 25.52
C GLN A 249 10.07 19.76 24.99
N GLY A 250 9.16 20.67 24.66
CA GLY A 250 9.48 22.00 24.14
C GLY A 250 9.62 22.09 22.61
N GLN A 251 9.46 20.98 21.88
CA GLN A 251 9.38 21.01 20.41
C GLN A 251 7.92 21.03 19.93
N ALA A 252 7.71 21.66 18.77
CA ALA A 252 6.40 21.79 18.13
C ALA A 252 5.81 20.45 17.68
N GLY A 253 6.64 19.45 17.37
CA GLY A 253 6.21 18.11 16.96
C GLY A 253 6.03 17.92 15.46
N TRP A 254 6.21 18.97 14.67
CA TRP A 254 6.25 18.91 13.21
C TRP A 254 7.58 18.38 12.69
N ARG A 255 7.54 17.75 11.52
CA ARG A 255 8.68 17.25 10.75
C ARG A 255 8.69 17.92 9.38
N SER A 256 9.87 18.29 8.89
CA SER A 256 9.98 18.84 7.55
C SER A 256 9.55 17.79 6.51
N GLY A 257 8.84 18.22 5.47
CA GLY A 257 8.39 17.34 4.38
C GLY A 257 7.17 16.49 4.70
N GLU A 258 6.62 16.52 5.92
CA GLU A 258 5.39 15.78 6.21
C GLU A 258 4.18 16.43 5.54
N THR A 259 3.21 15.60 5.16
CA THR A 259 1.96 16.05 4.57
C THR A 259 0.92 16.27 5.68
N VAL A 260 0.22 17.39 5.61
CA VAL A 260 -0.89 17.74 6.49
C VAL A 260 -2.11 18.10 5.66
N PHE A 261 -3.29 18.13 6.28
CA PHE A 261 -4.49 18.61 5.64
C PHE A 261 -5.40 19.35 6.60
N VAL A 262 -6.24 20.22 6.03
CA VAL A 262 -7.40 20.84 6.70
C VAL A 262 -8.66 20.34 6.00
N VAL A 263 -9.72 20.14 6.77
CA VAL A 263 -11.04 19.75 6.27
C VAL A 263 -11.88 21.01 6.04
N VAL A 264 -12.42 21.14 4.84
CA VAL A 264 -13.28 22.25 4.43
C VAL A 264 -14.63 21.71 3.93
N GLU A 265 -15.69 22.49 4.14
CA GLU A 265 -16.97 22.33 3.43
C GLU A 265 -16.84 22.97 2.05
N ALA A 266 -17.21 22.25 1.00
CA ALA A 266 -17.13 22.67 -0.39
C ALA A 266 -18.27 22.02 -1.20
N ASP A 267 -18.05 21.77 -2.48
CA ASP A 267 -18.99 21.03 -3.32
C ASP A 267 -19.05 19.56 -2.91
N VAL A 268 -20.21 18.94 -3.17
CA VAL A 268 -20.43 17.53 -2.80
C VAL A 268 -19.51 16.64 -3.64
N ASP A 269 -18.64 15.91 -2.95
CA ASP A 269 -17.81 14.87 -3.56
C ASP A 269 -18.67 13.64 -3.86
N THR A 270 -18.69 13.24 -5.13
CA THR A 270 -19.44 12.07 -5.60
C THR A 270 -18.94 10.76 -4.99
N ASN A 271 -17.68 10.71 -4.57
CA ASN A 271 -17.08 9.54 -3.93
C ASN A 271 -17.53 9.38 -2.48
N THR A 272 -17.45 10.47 -1.70
CA THR A 272 -17.79 10.45 -0.28
C THR A 272 -19.28 10.64 -0.05
N GLY A 273 -20.00 11.24 -1.01
CA GLY A 273 -21.39 11.64 -0.88
C GLY A 273 -21.57 12.79 0.12
N ARG A 274 -20.49 13.52 0.42
CA ARG A 274 -20.43 14.59 1.42
C ARG A 274 -19.80 15.83 0.81
N ASP A 275 -20.13 16.98 1.38
CA ASP A 275 -19.55 18.30 1.10
C ASP A 275 -18.20 18.53 1.79
N LEU A 276 -17.59 17.49 2.36
CA LEU A 276 -16.30 17.61 3.03
C LEU A 276 -15.13 17.25 2.11
N ARG A 277 -14.17 18.17 2.00
CA ARG A 277 -12.97 18.05 1.17
C ARG A 277 -11.71 18.31 1.99
N LYS A 278 -10.58 17.76 1.52
CA LYS A 278 -9.26 18.04 2.09
C LYS A 278 -8.52 19.04 1.22
N ILE A 279 -7.93 20.04 1.86
CA ILE A 279 -6.84 20.82 1.28
C ILE A 279 -5.56 20.31 1.93
N THR A 280 -4.72 19.63 1.15
CA THR A 280 -3.45 19.09 1.66
C THR A 280 -2.33 20.11 1.53
N GLY A 281 -1.25 19.95 2.28
CA GLY A 281 -0.08 20.79 2.19
C GLY A 281 1.14 20.08 2.74
N SER A 282 2.33 20.58 2.38
CA SER A 282 3.60 20.05 2.87
C SER A 282 4.21 21.00 3.89
N VAL A 283 4.63 20.45 5.02
CA VAL A 283 5.27 21.19 6.09
C VAL A 283 6.72 21.51 5.72
N SER A 284 7.15 22.74 5.94
CA SER A 284 8.54 23.16 5.77
C SER A 284 8.95 24.18 6.83
N ARG A 285 10.25 24.45 6.90
CA ARG A 285 10.80 25.58 7.65
C ARG A 285 11.01 26.76 6.70
N ASN A 286 10.65 27.96 7.15
CA ASN A 286 10.98 29.19 6.44
C ASN A 286 12.38 29.72 6.85
N ASP A 287 12.79 30.84 6.26
CA ASP A 287 14.11 31.46 6.53
C ASP A 287 14.30 31.92 7.99
N ALA A 288 13.20 32.12 8.73
CA ALA A 288 13.19 32.48 10.14
C ALA A 288 13.16 31.25 11.07
N ASP A 289 13.38 30.05 10.54
CA ASP A 289 13.25 28.76 11.23
C ASP A 289 11.86 28.57 11.88
N MET A 290 10.80 29.08 11.27
CA MET A 290 9.42 28.86 11.71
C MET A 290 8.76 27.79 10.85
N TRP A 291 7.90 26.99 11.48
CA TRP A 291 7.09 25.98 10.80
C TRP A 291 5.99 26.64 9.97
N VAL A 292 5.94 26.31 8.68
CA VAL A 292 4.95 26.80 7.74
C VAL A 292 4.43 25.64 6.90
N VAL A 293 3.24 25.80 6.31
CA VAL A 293 2.68 24.84 5.36
C VAL A 293 2.59 25.48 4.00
N ARG A 294 3.07 24.75 2.99
CA ARG A 294 2.79 25.04 1.60
C ARG A 294 1.55 24.25 1.18
N TRP A 295 0.42 24.94 1.07
CA TRP A 295 -0.85 24.34 0.72
C TRP A 295 -0.96 24.06 -0.78
N ASN A 296 -1.50 22.90 -1.11
CA ASN A 296 -1.93 22.54 -2.45
C ASN A 296 -3.29 23.18 -2.75
N THR A 297 -3.68 23.16 -4.01
CA THR A 297 -4.96 23.69 -4.45
C THR A 297 -6.07 22.64 -4.41
N LEU A 298 -7.29 23.10 -4.20
CA LEU A 298 -8.53 22.34 -4.29
C LEU A 298 -9.40 22.94 -5.39
N TYR A 299 -9.81 22.12 -6.35
CA TYR A 299 -10.87 22.50 -7.27
C TYR A 299 -12.24 22.34 -6.59
N SER A 300 -13.06 23.40 -6.62
CA SER A 300 -14.45 23.39 -6.15
C SER A 300 -15.26 24.46 -6.88
N GLU A 301 -16.43 24.07 -7.41
CA GLU A 301 -17.38 25.00 -8.01
C GLU A 301 -17.93 26.00 -6.98
N SER A 302 -18.09 25.55 -5.73
CA SER A 302 -18.54 26.38 -4.61
C SER A 302 -17.36 27.02 -3.86
N THR A 303 -17.58 28.16 -3.20
CA THR A 303 -16.58 28.75 -2.30
C THR A 303 -16.44 27.89 -1.04
N PRO A 304 -15.25 27.29 -0.79
CA PRO A 304 -15.06 26.46 0.38
C PRO A 304 -15.13 27.29 1.67
N LYS A 305 -15.58 26.64 2.74
CA LYS A 305 -15.66 27.21 4.09
C LYS A 305 -15.00 26.26 5.07
N LEU A 306 -14.48 26.79 6.16
CA LEU A 306 -14.01 25.93 7.24
C LEU A 306 -15.22 25.21 7.86
N ARG A 307 -15.08 23.89 8.02
CA ARG A 307 -16.14 23.03 8.58
C ARG A 307 -16.51 23.49 10.00
N PRO A 308 -17.77 23.40 10.44
CA PRO A 308 -18.11 23.56 11.84
C PRO A 308 -17.60 22.37 12.66
N ALA A 309 -16.92 22.65 13.76
CA ALA A 309 -16.54 21.68 14.77
C ALA A 309 -17.80 21.17 15.51
N ALA A 310 -17.66 20.04 16.21
CA ALA A 310 -18.77 19.39 16.92
C ALA A 310 -19.41 20.28 18.02
N ASN A 311 -18.67 21.26 18.53
CA ASN A 311 -19.14 22.24 19.51
C ASN A 311 -19.84 23.46 18.87
N GLY A 312 -19.98 23.49 17.54
CA GLY A 312 -20.56 24.61 16.79
C GLY A 312 -19.59 25.74 16.47
N GLU A 313 -18.33 25.66 16.92
CA GLU A 313 -17.27 26.60 16.52
C GLU A 313 -16.71 26.23 15.15
N THR A 314 -15.80 27.04 14.61
CA THR A 314 -15.11 26.72 13.35
C THR A 314 -13.99 25.71 13.60
N ASP A 315 -13.97 24.58 12.87
CA ASP A 315 -12.85 23.65 12.86
C ASP A 315 -11.64 24.32 12.20
N ARG A 316 -10.65 24.62 13.03
CA ARG A 316 -9.36 25.18 12.62
C ARG A 316 -8.24 24.16 12.84
N GLY A 317 -8.61 22.89 12.86
CA GLY A 317 -7.73 21.77 13.09
C GLY A 317 -6.89 21.44 11.87
N ILE A 318 -5.62 21.15 12.14
CA ILE A 318 -4.66 20.63 11.17
C ILE A 318 -4.46 19.15 11.47
N TYR A 319 -4.61 18.31 10.46
CA TYR A 319 -4.50 16.87 10.58
C TYR A 319 -3.25 16.39 9.84
N GLY A 320 -2.47 15.47 10.43
CA GLY A 320 -1.39 14.82 9.70
C GLY A 320 -1.94 13.86 8.64
N ASP A 321 -1.42 13.85 7.42
CA ASP A 321 -1.81 12.93 6.36
C ASP A 321 -0.89 11.72 6.33
N TYR A 322 -1.29 10.65 7.04
CA TYR A 322 -0.52 9.42 7.09
C TYR A 322 -0.92 8.50 5.93
N ALA A 323 -0.02 8.28 4.99
CA ALA A 323 -0.26 7.40 3.84
C ALA A 323 0.14 5.95 4.15
N GLY A 324 -0.56 4.98 3.56
CA GLY A 324 -0.15 3.56 3.55
C GLY A 324 0.26 3.00 4.92
N ALA A 325 1.49 2.49 5.01
CA ALA A 325 2.01 1.88 6.24
C ALA A 325 2.19 2.88 7.40
N SER A 326 2.38 4.18 7.11
CA SER A 326 2.50 5.22 8.12
C SER A 326 1.21 5.38 8.94
N MET A 327 0.03 5.19 8.33
CA MET A 327 -1.26 5.16 9.04
C MET A 327 -1.35 3.96 9.99
N THR A 328 -0.92 2.79 9.54
CA THR A 328 -0.87 1.59 10.37
C THR A 328 0.08 1.79 11.54
N ALA A 329 1.29 2.30 11.31
CA ALA A 329 2.24 2.58 12.38
C ALA A 329 1.67 3.58 13.39
N TYR A 330 0.99 4.62 12.92
CA TYR A 330 0.34 5.61 13.77
C TYR A 330 -0.76 4.96 14.65
N ALA A 331 -1.56 4.06 14.09
CA ALA A 331 -2.56 3.29 14.84
C ALA A 331 -1.96 2.44 15.97
N PHE A 332 -0.81 1.80 15.71
CA PHE A 332 -0.07 1.05 16.73
C PHE A 332 0.46 1.98 17.84
N ASP A 333 1.03 3.13 17.46
CA ASP A 333 1.59 4.09 18.42
C ASP A 333 0.54 4.78 19.28
N ARG A 334 -0.70 4.93 18.79
CA ARG A 334 -1.82 5.42 19.59
C ARG A 334 -2.16 4.49 20.75
N THR A 335 -1.97 3.19 20.58
CA THR A 335 -2.23 2.20 21.64
C THR A 335 -1.00 1.98 22.51
N PHE A 336 0.15 1.73 21.87
CA PHE A 336 1.43 1.50 22.53
C PHE A 336 2.49 2.43 21.91
N PRO A 337 2.77 3.60 22.53
CA PRO A 337 3.72 4.54 21.98
C PRO A 337 5.10 3.92 21.72
N GLY A 338 5.56 3.95 20.48
CA GLY A 338 6.83 3.40 20.01
C GLY A 338 6.72 2.04 19.32
N LEU A 339 5.60 1.34 19.45
CA LEU A 339 5.39 0.05 18.82
C LEU A 339 5.28 0.20 17.29
N GLY A 340 4.57 1.22 16.80
CA GLY A 340 4.50 1.60 15.40
C GLY A 340 5.86 1.96 14.84
N LYS A 341 6.56 2.88 15.51
CA LYS A 341 7.92 3.29 15.17
C LYS A 341 8.87 2.13 14.90
N TRP A 342 8.88 1.11 15.74
CA TRP A 342 9.84 0.01 15.61
C TRP A 342 9.26 -1.20 14.87
N VAL A 343 8.16 -1.77 15.38
CA VAL A 343 7.66 -3.05 14.90
C VAL A 343 7.01 -2.91 13.53
N VAL A 344 6.21 -1.87 13.30
CA VAL A 344 5.55 -1.68 12.00
C VAL A 344 6.57 -1.27 10.93
N THR A 345 7.58 -0.46 11.27
CA THR A 345 8.69 -0.16 10.35
C THR A 345 9.45 -1.41 9.96
N ILE A 346 9.86 -2.26 10.93
CA ILE A 346 10.57 -3.52 10.63
C ILE A 346 9.68 -4.44 9.79
N ALA A 347 8.40 -4.58 10.13
CA ALA A 347 7.47 -5.37 9.36
C ALA A 347 7.36 -4.84 7.92
N ALA A 348 7.20 -3.52 7.72
CA ALA A 348 7.11 -2.91 6.40
C ALA A 348 8.35 -3.22 5.53
N TRP A 349 9.56 -3.18 6.10
CA TRP A 349 10.78 -3.59 5.41
C TRP A 349 10.74 -5.06 4.99
N LEU A 350 10.36 -5.97 5.90
CA LEU A 350 10.30 -7.40 5.61
C LEU A 350 9.24 -7.73 4.56
N PHE A 351 8.03 -7.15 4.68
CA PHE A 351 6.95 -7.29 3.70
C PHE A 351 7.40 -6.80 2.33
N ALA A 352 7.91 -5.58 2.23
CA ALA A 352 8.38 -5.01 0.97
C ALA A 352 9.49 -5.84 0.32
N ILE A 353 10.50 -6.28 1.09
CA ILE A 353 11.59 -7.13 0.58
C ILE A 353 11.03 -8.45 0.05
N SER A 354 10.12 -9.09 0.80
CA SER A 354 9.53 -10.37 0.38
C SER A 354 8.74 -10.22 -0.94
N THR A 355 7.93 -9.16 -1.06
CA THR A 355 7.18 -8.84 -2.28
C THR A 355 8.12 -8.55 -3.45
N MET A 356 9.14 -7.71 -3.27
CA MET A 356 10.12 -7.37 -4.32
C MET A 356 10.88 -8.60 -4.84
N ILE A 357 11.22 -9.54 -3.95
CA ILE A 357 11.90 -10.78 -4.33
C ILE A 357 10.98 -11.65 -5.20
N SER A 358 9.72 -11.83 -4.79
CA SER A 358 8.73 -12.63 -5.55
C SER A 358 8.38 -11.99 -6.89
N TRP A 359 8.10 -10.68 -6.91
CA TRP A 359 7.73 -9.98 -8.14
C TRP A 359 8.89 -9.81 -9.12
N SER A 360 10.13 -9.75 -8.63
CA SER A 360 11.32 -9.86 -9.48
C SER A 360 11.39 -11.21 -10.18
N TYR A 361 11.09 -12.30 -9.47
CA TYR A 361 11.03 -13.64 -10.08
C TYR A 361 9.89 -13.75 -11.10
N TYR A 362 8.71 -13.20 -10.81
CA TYR A 362 7.60 -13.17 -11.77
C TYR A 362 7.98 -12.44 -13.07
N GLY A 363 8.59 -11.26 -12.95
CA GLY A 363 9.07 -10.52 -14.11
C GLY A 363 10.19 -11.25 -14.86
N GLU A 364 11.09 -11.93 -14.15
CA GLU A 364 12.11 -12.80 -14.76
C GLU A 364 11.48 -13.87 -15.67
N GLN A 365 10.39 -14.51 -15.24
CA GLN A 365 9.67 -15.47 -16.10
C GLN A 365 9.04 -14.80 -17.33
N GLY A 366 8.57 -13.57 -17.20
CA GLY A 366 8.15 -12.74 -18.34
C GLY A 366 9.28 -12.49 -19.35
N ILE A 367 10.51 -12.23 -18.89
CA ILE A 367 11.69 -12.11 -19.76
C ILE A 367 12.01 -13.44 -20.44
N TYR A 368 11.95 -14.55 -19.70
CA TYR A 368 12.16 -15.89 -20.26
C TYR A 368 11.16 -16.24 -21.36
N PHE A 369 9.91 -15.78 -21.27
CA PHE A 369 8.93 -15.97 -22.35
C PHE A 369 9.40 -15.37 -23.69
N PHE A 370 9.96 -14.15 -23.66
CA PHE A 370 10.43 -13.47 -24.87
C PHE A 370 11.77 -14.00 -25.40
N PHE A 371 12.75 -14.17 -24.51
CA PHE A 371 14.13 -14.46 -24.91
C PHE A 371 14.50 -15.94 -24.81
N GLY A 372 13.75 -16.75 -24.06
CA GLY A 372 14.00 -18.19 -23.89
C GLY A 372 13.82 -19.00 -25.17
N THR A 373 12.95 -18.55 -26.08
CA THR A 373 12.74 -19.18 -27.39
C THR A 373 13.97 -19.10 -28.31
N HIS A 374 14.90 -18.18 -28.04
CA HIS A 374 16.15 -18.00 -28.78
C HIS A 374 17.36 -18.69 -28.10
N GLY A 375 17.11 -19.57 -27.12
CA GLY A 375 18.11 -20.33 -26.38
C GLY A 375 18.64 -19.63 -25.12
N GLU A 376 19.14 -20.43 -24.15
CA GLU A 376 19.62 -19.92 -22.85
C GLU A 376 20.70 -18.84 -22.94
N LYS A 377 21.50 -18.85 -24.03
CA LYS A 377 22.57 -17.87 -24.27
C LYS A 377 22.05 -16.43 -24.38
N ASN A 378 20.82 -16.24 -24.87
CA ASN A 378 20.20 -14.92 -25.02
C ASN A 378 19.32 -14.56 -23.81
N ALA A 379 18.70 -15.55 -23.16
CA ALA A 379 17.83 -15.32 -22.01
C ALA A 379 18.61 -14.88 -20.75
N LYS A 380 19.73 -15.54 -20.43
CA LYS A 380 20.53 -15.22 -19.22
C LYS A 380 21.00 -13.76 -19.14
N PRO A 381 21.59 -13.15 -20.19
CA PRO A 381 21.98 -11.74 -20.14
C PRO A 381 20.78 -10.79 -20.06
N ALA A 382 19.67 -11.11 -20.74
CA ALA A 382 18.44 -10.31 -20.66
C ALA A 382 17.83 -10.32 -19.24
N VAL A 383 17.81 -11.48 -18.59
CA VAL A 383 17.36 -11.63 -17.20
C VAL A 383 18.28 -10.87 -16.24
N MET A 384 19.60 -10.94 -16.44
CA MET A 384 20.56 -10.20 -15.61
C MET A 384 20.37 -8.68 -15.78
N LEU A 385 20.18 -8.20 -17.01
CA LEU A 385 19.88 -6.79 -17.27
C LEU A 385 18.58 -6.38 -16.58
N TYR A 386 17.53 -7.19 -16.69
CA TYR A 386 16.26 -6.95 -16.00
C TYR A 386 16.47 -6.83 -14.48
N LYS A 387 17.22 -7.73 -13.84
CA LYS A 387 17.51 -7.67 -12.39
C LYS A 387 18.29 -6.42 -11.99
N ILE A 388 19.27 -6.00 -12.81
CA ILE A 388 20.02 -4.76 -12.57
C ILE A 388 19.10 -3.55 -12.66
N VAL A 389 18.26 -3.48 -13.70
CA VAL A 389 17.26 -2.41 -13.87
C VAL A 389 16.27 -2.41 -12.72
N TYR A 390 15.82 -3.59 -12.27
CA TYR A 390 14.92 -3.75 -11.13
C TYR A 390 15.53 -3.14 -9.86
N CYS A 391 16.79 -3.44 -9.54
CA CYS A 391 17.47 -2.84 -8.39
C CYS A 391 17.71 -1.34 -8.55
N ALA A 392 18.05 -0.88 -9.76
CA ALA A 392 18.25 0.55 -10.03
C ALA A 392 16.96 1.36 -9.85
N LEU A 393 15.81 0.77 -10.22
CA LEU A 393 14.50 1.40 -10.07
C LEU A 393 14.11 1.61 -8.60
N ILE A 394 14.48 0.70 -7.69
CA ILE A 394 14.28 0.88 -6.24
C ILE A 394 14.93 2.20 -5.78
N LEU A 395 16.19 2.42 -6.17
CA LEU A 395 16.93 3.63 -5.82
C LEU A 395 16.32 4.87 -6.49
N LEU A 396 16.01 4.78 -7.79
CA LEU A 396 15.42 5.88 -8.55
C LEU A 396 14.08 6.33 -7.95
N THR A 397 13.23 5.41 -7.49
CA THR A 397 11.96 5.75 -6.84
C THR A 397 12.16 6.48 -5.52
N CYS A 398 13.09 6.02 -4.69
CA CYS A 398 13.39 6.69 -3.43
C CYS A 398 13.98 8.09 -3.66
N VAL A 399 14.75 8.29 -4.73
CA VAL A 399 15.25 9.61 -5.14
C VAL A 399 14.13 10.49 -5.69
N ALA A 400 13.23 9.93 -6.50
CA ALA A 400 12.11 10.65 -7.10
C ALA A 400 11.10 11.18 -6.08
N MET A 401 11.05 10.56 -4.89
CA MET A 401 10.26 11.03 -3.75
C MET A 401 10.83 12.30 -3.10
N MET A 402 12.12 12.57 -3.26
CA MET A 402 12.72 13.75 -2.67
C MET A 402 12.34 15.03 -3.42
N PRO A 403 12.23 16.18 -2.73
CA PRO A 403 12.00 17.47 -3.37
C PRO A 403 13.25 17.93 -4.14
N ILE A 404 13.41 17.46 -5.38
CA ILE A 404 14.57 17.74 -6.25
C ILE A 404 14.24 18.59 -7.47
N VAL A 405 12.98 18.61 -7.91
CA VAL A 405 12.55 19.36 -9.11
C VAL A 405 12.22 20.79 -8.72
N THR A 406 12.89 21.78 -9.32
CA THR A 406 12.54 23.18 -9.06
C THR A 406 11.34 23.57 -9.91
N ALA A 407 10.23 23.93 -9.27
CA ALA A 407 9.04 24.45 -9.91
C ALA A 407 9.24 25.92 -10.36
N SER A 408 8.30 26.42 -11.18
CA SER A 408 8.34 27.77 -11.74
C SER A 408 8.34 28.88 -10.68
N ASP A 409 7.89 28.58 -9.47
CA ASP A 409 7.88 29.47 -8.31
C ASP A 409 9.18 29.40 -7.47
N GLY A 410 10.20 28.70 -7.96
CA GLY A 410 11.49 28.51 -7.27
C GLY A 410 11.46 27.45 -6.17
N SER A 411 10.33 26.79 -5.91
CA SER A 411 10.19 25.76 -4.88
C SER A 411 10.66 24.39 -5.37
N LYS A 412 11.16 23.55 -4.45
CA LYS A 412 11.53 22.16 -4.79
C LYS A 412 10.34 21.22 -4.58
N ARG A 413 10.01 20.41 -5.58
CA ARG A 413 8.94 19.42 -5.60
C ARG A 413 9.49 18.02 -5.89
N ALA A 414 8.81 17.01 -5.37
CA ALA A 414 9.08 15.62 -5.71
C ALA A 414 8.59 15.31 -7.12
N LEU A 415 9.24 14.36 -7.80
CA LEU A 415 8.77 13.84 -9.09
C LEU A 415 7.61 12.85 -8.89
N ILE A 416 7.67 12.10 -7.80
CA ILE A 416 6.64 11.16 -7.35
C ILE A 416 6.41 11.45 -5.86
N GLY A 417 5.50 12.37 -5.58
CA GLY A 417 5.32 12.92 -4.23
C GLY A 417 4.26 12.20 -3.42
N THR A 418 3.29 11.55 -4.07
CA THR A 418 2.11 11.00 -3.39
C THR A 418 1.87 9.54 -3.73
N ASP A 419 1.22 8.82 -2.81
CA ASP A 419 0.73 7.45 -3.03
C ASP A 419 -0.24 7.38 -4.21
N ALA A 420 -1.09 8.40 -4.38
CA ALA A 420 -2.06 8.49 -5.48
C ALA A 420 -1.40 8.46 -6.87
N GLU A 421 -0.27 9.15 -7.05
CA GLU A 421 0.48 9.17 -8.32
C GLU A 421 1.02 7.77 -8.67
N LEU A 422 1.56 7.05 -7.69
CA LEU A 422 2.05 5.67 -7.86
C LEU A 422 0.92 4.65 -8.02
N ASP A 423 -0.17 4.84 -7.30
CA ASP A 423 -1.35 3.97 -7.33
C ASP A 423 -1.99 3.98 -8.72
N MET A 424 -1.98 5.11 -9.44
CA MET A 424 -2.47 5.16 -10.83
C MET A 424 -1.68 4.20 -11.76
N TRP A 425 -0.35 4.25 -11.72
CA TRP A 425 0.52 3.38 -12.54
C TRP A 425 0.38 1.91 -12.18
N THR A 426 0.24 1.64 -10.88
CA THR A 426 0.05 0.30 -10.36
C THR A 426 -1.31 -0.25 -10.79
N THR A 427 -2.38 0.54 -10.61
CA THR A 427 -3.76 0.18 -11.00
C THR A 427 -3.86 -0.11 -12.50
N LEU A 428 -3.19 0.69 -13.33
CA LEU A 428 -3.14 0.43 -14.77
C LEU A 428 -2.54 -0.95 -15.05
N GLY A 429 -1.35 -1.25 -14.51
CA GLY A 429 -0.68 -2.54 -14.71
C GLY A 429 -1.55 -3.73 -14.26
N LEU A 430 -2.10 -3.65 -13.05
CA LEU A 430 -3.00 -4.65 -12.49
C LEU A 430 -4.25 -4.87 -13.34
N GLY A 431 -4.88 -3.79 -13.79
CA GLY A 431 -6.09 -3.84 -14.61
C GLY A 431 -5.86 -4.61 -15.91
N VAL A 432 -4.75 -4.37 -16.60
CA VAL A 432 -4.45 -5.11 -17.84
C VAL A 432 -4.15 -6.59 -17.58
N MET A 433 -3.46 -6.93 -16.48
CA MET A 433 -3.24 -8.33 -16.09
C MET A 433 -4.57 -9.06 -15.86
N LEU A 434 -5.50 -8.45 -15.14
CA LEU A 434 -6.83 -9.03 -14.89
C LEU A 434 -7.62 -9.24 -16.20
N VAL A 435 -7.61 -8.25 -17.10
CA VAL A 435 -8.28 -8.35 -18.41
C VAL A 435 -7.70 -9.48 -19.27
N ALA A 436 -6.39 -9.73 -19.19
CA ALA A 436 -5.76 -10.83 -19.90
C ALA A 436 -6.04 -12.19 -19.25
N ASN A 437 -6.00 -12.27 -17.92
CA ASN A 437 -6.02 -13.55 -17.20
C ASN A 437 -7.43 -14.06 -16.88
N ILE A 438 -8.40 -13.20 -16.58
CA ILE A 438 -9.78 -13.61 -16.27
C ILE A 438 -10.41 -14.44 -17.41
N PRO A 439 -10.33 -14.03 -18.70
CA PRO A 439 -10.86 -14.83 -19.79
C PRO A 439 -10.20 -16.21 -19.89
N ILE A 440 -8.88 -16.30 -19.64
CA ILE A 440 -8.15 -17.57 -19.62
C ILE A 440 -8.73 -18.48 -18.52
N MET A 441 -8.91 -17.96 -17.31
CA MET A 441 -9.51 -18.73 -16.21
C MET A 441 -10.93 -19.20 -16.53
N LEU A 442 -11.75 -18.38 -17.18
CA LEU A 442 -13.12 -18.77 -17.56
C LEU A 442 -13.13 -19.86 -18.64
N ILE A 443 -12.23 -19.78 -19.62
CA ILE A 443 -12.13 -20.78 -20.71
C ILE A 443 -11.61 -22.12 -20.17
N PHE A 444 -10.55 -22.11 -19.36
CA PHE A 444 -9.89 -23.31 -18.86
C PHE A 444 -10.42 -23.79 -17.50
N GLY A 445 -11.31 -23.05 -16.85
CA GLY A 445 -11.84 -23.35 -15.53
C GLY A 445 -12.57 -24.69 -15.46
N SER A 446 -13.25 -25.09 -16.52
CA SER A 446 -13.90 -26.42 -16.61
C SER A 446 -12.89 -27.57 -16.53
N ILE A 447 -11.71 -27.42 -17.15
CA ILE A 447 -10.62 -28.40 -17.13
C ILE A 447 -9.99 -28.44 -15.74
N ALA A 448 -9.72 -27.27 -15.14
CA ALA A 448 -9.22 -27.18 -13.77
C ALA A 448 -10.16 -27.87 -12.77
N MET A 449 -11.47 -27.60 -12.86
CA MET A 449 -12.47 -28.24 -12.00
C MET A 449 -12.57 -29.74 -12.22
N LYS A 450 -12.40 -30.23 -13.45
CA LYS A 450 -12.38 -31.67 -13.72
C LYS A 450 -11.22 -32.34 -12.98
N HIS A 451 -10.00 -31.81 -13.12
CA HIS A 451 -8.82 -32.34 -12.42
C HIS A 451 -8.95 -32.22 -10.89
N TYR A 452 -9.55 -31.14 -10.39
CA TYR A 452 -9.85 -30.99 -8.97
C TYR A 452 -10.74 -32.11 -8.44
N HIS A 453 -11.85 -32.43 -9.13
CA HIS A 453 -12.74 -33.50 -8.72
C HIS A 453 -12.08 -34.89 -8.83
N GLU A 454 -11.24 -35.12 -9.85
CA GLU A 454 -10.46 -36.35 -9.99
C GLU A 454 -9.50 -36.53 -8.81
N TYR A 455 -8.74 -35.49 -8.47
CA TYR A 455 -7.82 -35.46 -7.33
C TYR A 455 -8.54 -35.72 -6.00
N MET A 456 -9.63 -34.98 -5.73
CA MET A 456 -10.43 -35.18 -4.51
C MET A 456 -11.07 -36.57 -4.46
N GLY A 457 -11.41 -37.14 -5.61
CA GLY A 457 -11.84 -38.52 -5.73
C GLY A 457 -10.75 -39.51 -5.33
N LYS A 458 -9.54 -39.37 -5.89
CA LYS A 458 -8.37 -40.20 -5.52
C LYS A 458 -8.06 -40.11 -4.03
N LEU A 459 -8.12 -38.89 -3.46
CA LEU A 459 -7.89 -38.65 -2.03
C LEU A 459 -8.88 -39.42 -1.16
N LYS A 460 -10.18 -39.31 -1.48
CA LYS A 460 -11.23 -40.00 -0.74
C LYS A 460 -11.16 -41.53 -0.87
N ARG A 461 -10.63 -42.04 -1.98
CA ARG A 461 -10.43 -43.47 -2.22
C ARG A 461 -9.14 -44.02 -1.59
N GLY A 462 -8.28 -43.15 -1.04
CA GLY A 462 -6.99 -43.57 -0.47
C GLY A 462 -5.98 -44.04 -1.51
N GLU A 463 -6.13 -43.63 -2.77
CA GLU A 463 -5.26 -44.01 -3.90
C GLU A 463 -3.97 -43.16 -3.98
N MET A 464 -3.80 -42.21 -3.06
CA MET A 464 -2.60 -41.39 -2.99
C MET A 464 -1.67 -41.91 -1.91
N GLU A 465 -0.39 -42.10 -2.27
CA GLU A 465 0.64 -42.43 -1.31
C GLU A 465 0.79 -41.31 -0.28
N SER A 466 0.69 -41.69 0.99
CA SER A 466 0.99 -40.82 2.12
C SER A 466 2.49 -40.64 2.20
N HIS A 467 2.98 -39.41 2.06
CA HIS A 467 4.33 -39.06 2.47
C HIS A 467 4.26 -38.41 3.85
N ASP A 468 5.23 -38.70 4.71
CA ASP A 468 5.34 -38.00 5.98
C ASP A 468 5.59 -36.51 5.73
N ALA A 469 5.04 -35.66 6.60
CA ALA A 469 5.31 -34.23 6.51
C ALA A 469 6.82 -33.99 6.64
N PRO A 470 7.45 -33.26 5.70
CA PRO A 470 8.87 -32.99 5.79
C PRO A 470 9.19 -32.23 7.08
N PRO A 471 10.37 -32.47 7.69
CA PRO A 471 10.84 -31.68 8.82
C PRO A 471 10.74 -30.18 8.56
N ILE A 472 10.38 -29.38 9.57
CA ILE A 472 10.32 -27.91 9.44
C ILE A 472 11.64 -27.33 8.94
N THR A 473 12.77 -27.92 9.32
CA THR A 473 14.10 -27.52 8.83
C THR A 473 14.19 -27.63 7.32
N ASP A 474 13.63 -28.68 6.74
CA ASP A 474 13.71 -28.98 5.31
C ASP A 474 12.80 -28.03 4.52
N VAL A 475 11.61 -27.75 5.07
CA VAL A 475 10.68 -26.74 4.54
C VAL A 475 11.29 -25.32 4.57
N VAL A 476 12.01 -24.98 5.64
CA VAL A 476 12.60 -23.63 5.84
C VAL A 476 13.90 -23.45 5.04
N GLU A 477 14.69 -24.51 4.90
CA GLU A 477 15.96 -24.46 4.16
C GLU A 477 15.77 -24.71 2.66
N GLY A 478 14.60 -25.21 2.26
CA GLY A 478 14.32 -25.64 0.87
C GLY A 478 15.09 -26.91 0.50
N HIS A 479 15.34 -27.77 1.48
CA HIS A 479 15.90 -29.09 1.27
C HIS A 479 14.75 -30.05 0.95
N ASP A 480 14.77 -30.65 -0.23
CA ASP A 480 13.80 -31.67 -0.61
C ASP A 480 14.30 -33.05 -0.14
N HIS A 481 13.40 -33.89 0.37
CA HIS A 481 13.60 -35.34 0.40
C HIS A 481 13.25 -35.90 -0.99
N ASP A 482 14.19 -36.67 -1.57
CA ASP A 482 14.04 -37.36 -2.86
C ASP A 482 12.87 -38.36 -2.89
#